data_AF-A0A382KEZ9-F1
#
_entry.id   AF-A0A382KEZ9-F1
#
_cell.length_a   1.000
_cell.length_b   1.000
_cell.length_c   1.000
_cell.angle_alpha   90.00
_cell.angle_beta   90.00
_cell.angle_gamma   90.00
#
_symmetry.space_group_name_H-M   'P 1'
#
loop_
_entity.id
_entity.type
_entity.pdbx_description
1 polymer ?
#
loop_
_entity_poly.entity_id
_entity_poly.type
_entity_poly.pdbx_seq_one_letter_code
_entity_poly.pdbx_strand_id
1 'polypeptide(L)'
;MVFKKDERRIFSANELNDRNKGLQEITEILSNMEIAYFLTDGTLLGAIREKDFIPWDWDVEIVILTESIWDKVALFIEKAKFSGFKYSYIDREYGNFKINFLKYGNKYSLTGLVLEGSSRVRNSFRYPKAFFESKSQVKFRGKVYPAPSDIEEYLTYQYGDWETPPKDRYIKRIYLSKEVWRDSSFRIRITNKLRALYLRAREISSSLLMSVGYSRANREENFSDMYFTALQRGTNVVEIGSSDGFEIIDVLNRKECPGQLSFLVIEPSQYNIDKAKNLIKKNVKKAIDIDWAKFAIDKEDGKRNFYISKTKPNLNSLFEMPYHTHVKEVDTRNIISILKEYKISSPLLIKMDVEGHEVTILNSFLSGLEEMTDVSILFELHPFTYSKDNSLEEVLRKLFEQGFKV
;
A
#
# COMPACT_ATOMS: atom_id res chain seq x y z
N MET A 1 -13.77 -17.99 10.88
CA MET A 1 -15.18 -18.36 10.62
C MET A 1 -15.26 -18.83 9.18
N VAL A 2 -15.50 -20.13 8.94
CA VAL A 2 -15.58 -20.68 7.58
C VAL A 2 -16.97 -20.33 7.04
N PHE A 3 -17.05 -19.51 6.00
CA PHE A 3 -18.29 -19.23 5.30
C PHE A 3 -18.74 -20.52 4.60
N LYS A 4 -19.80 -21.18 5.10
CA LYS A 4 -20.41 -22.32 4.40
C LYS A 4 -21.35 -21.79 3.32
N LYS A 5 -21.14 -22.23 2.08
CA LYS A 5 -22.02 -21.96 0.96
C LYS A 5 -23.34 -22.68 1.21
N ASP A 6 -24.44 -21.93 1.29
CA ASP A 6 -25.80 -22.48 1.35
C ASP A 6 -26.43 -22.33 -0.04
N GLU A 7 -26.60 -23.45 -0.73
CA GLU A 7 -27.05 -23.53 -2.12
C GLU A 7 -28.57 -23.29 -2.30
N ARG A 8 -29.31 -23.05 -1.21
CA ARG A 8 -30.74 -22.68 -1.27
C ARG A 8 -31.00 -21.26 -0.81
N ARG A 9 -29.96 -20.52 -0.42
CA ARG A 9 -30.08 -19.18 0.14
C ARG A 9 -30.38 -18.15 -0.95
N ILE A 10 -31.34 -17.28 -0.64
CA ILE A 10 -31.63 -16.07 -1.41
C ILE A 10 -31.31 -14.88 -0.48
N PHE A 11 -30.52 -13.94 -0.97
CA PHE A 11 -30.15 -12.74 -0.22
C PHE A 11 -31.32 -11.74 -0.24
N SER A 12 -31.63 -11.18 0.94
CA SER A 12 -32.60 -10.11 1.10
C SER A 12 -32.08 -8.79 0.52
N ALA A 13 -32.98 -7.84 0.25
CA ALA A 13 -32.61 -6.51 -0.24
C ALA A 13 -31.59 -5.80 0.68
N ASN A 14 -31.72 -5.97 2.00
CA ASN A 14 -30.78 -5.40 2.97
C ASN A 14 -29.38 -6.02 2.85
N GLU A 15 -29.30 -7.34 2.69
CA GLU A 15 -28.01 -8.01 2.49
C GLU A 15 -27.36 -7.62 1.16
N LEU A 16 -28.15 -7.41 0.11
CA LEU A 16 -27.67 -6.90 -1.16
C LEU A 16 -27.22 -5.42 -1.05
N ASN A 17 -27.90 -4.60 -0.24
CA ASN A 17 -27.43 -3.23 0.08
C ASN A 17 -26.06 -3.28 0.75
N ASP A 18 -25.88 -4.16 1.73
CA ASP A 18 -24.61 -4.35 2.43
C ASP A 18 -23.51 -4.92 1.54
N ARG A 19 -23.87 -5.82 0.62
CA ARG A 19 -22.97 -6.29 -0.45
C ARG A 19 -22.50 -5.13 -1.33
N ASN A 20 -23.41 -4.23 -1.71
CA ASN A 20 -23.05 -3.06 -2.50
C ASN A 20 -22.08 -2.13 -1.76
N LYS A 21 -22.28 -1.91 -0.45
CA LYS A 21 -21.37 -1.10 0.37
C LYS A 21 -19.94 -1.65 0.31
N GLY A 22 -19.77 -2.95 0.55
CA GLY A 22 -18.44 -3.54 0.47
C GLY A 22 -17.86 -3.57 -0.94
N LEU A 23 -18.69 -3.70 -1.99
CA LEU A 23 -18.22 -3.55 -3.38
C LEU A 23 -17.69 -2.13 -3.63
N GLN A 24 -18.41 -1.10 -3.18
CA GLN A 24 -18.00 0.29 -3.33
C GLN A 24 -16.66 0.56 -2.63
N GLU A 25 -16.51 0.11 -1.39
CA GLU A 25 -15.29 0.30 -0.59
C GLU A 25 -14.08 -0.44 -1.18
N ILE A 26 -14.21 -1.72 -1.55
CA ILE A 26 -13.06 -2.48 -2.07
C ILE A 26 -12.62 -1.95 -3.44
N THR A 27 -13.56 -1.51 -4.28
CA THR A 27 -13.25 -0.90 -5.58
C THR A 27 -12.69 0.51 -5.46
N GLU A 28 -13.05 1.26 -4.41
CA GLU A 28 -12.43 2.54 -4.08
C GLU A 28 -10.96 2.35 -3.68
N ILE A 29 -10.64 1.34 -2.86
CA ILE A 29 -9.25 1.00 -2.55
C ILE A 29 -8.47 0.63 -3.82
N LEU A 30 -9.05 -0.21 -4.69
CA LEU A 30 -8.42 -0.56 -5.98
C LEU A 30 -8.19 0.69 -6.86
N SER A 31 -9.16 1.58 -6.94
CA SER A 31 -9.08 2.82 -7.74
C SER A 31 -8.01 3.76 -7.21
N ASN A 32 -7.99 4.01 -5.89
CA ASN A 32 -7.04 4.90 -5.24
C ASN A 32 -5.60 4.37 -5.29
N MET A 33 -5.43 3.07 -5.51
CA MET A 33 -4.12 2.44 -5.69
C MET A 33 -3.73 2.25 -7.17
N GLU A 34 -4.55 2.76 -8.10
CA GLU A 34 -4.36 2.58 -9.54
C GLU A 34 -4.24 1.11 -9.97
N ILE A 35 -4.96 0.22 -9.28
CA ILE A 35 -5.02 -1.20 -9.63
C ILE A 35 -6.12 -1.36 -10.68
N ALA A 36 -5.78 -1.90 -11.84
CA ALA A 36 -6.75 -2.12 -12.91
C ALA A 36 -7.71 -3.25 -12.51
N TYR A 37 -9.00 -2.93 -12.45
CA TYR A 37 -10.07 -3.87 -12.10
C TYR A 37 -11.28 -3.73 -13.01
N PHE A 38 -12.09 -4.78 -13.06
CA PHE A 38 -13.30 -4.88 -13.85
C PHE A 38 -14.36 -5.68 -13.08
N LEU A 39 -15.62 -5.26 -13.11
CA LEU A 39 -16.71 -6.15 -12.71
C LEU A 39 -16.85 -7.24 -13.76
N THR A 40 -16.91 -8.50 -13.33
CA THR A 40 -16.98 -9.66 -14.21
C THR A 40 -17.91 -10.72 -13.65
N ASP A 41 -17.98 -11.85 -14.36
CA ASP A 41 -18.67 -13.06 -13.91
C ASP A 41 -20.10 -12.78 -13.40
N GLY A 42 -20.52 -13.36 -12.28
CA GLY A 42 -21.88 -13.24 -11.75
C GLY A 42 -22.26 -11.80 -11.36
N THR A 43 -21.28 -10.97 -11.01
CA THR A 43 -21.51 -9.56 -10.65
C THR A 43 -21.87 -8.71 -11.88
N LEU A 44 -21.11 -8.84 -12.97
CA LEU A 44 -21.43 -8.15 -14.22
C LEU A 44 -22.71 -8.70 -14.85
N LEU A 45 -22.87 -10.03 -14.87
CA LEU A 45 -24.06 -10.67 -15.40
C LEU A 45 -25.32 -10.20 -14.66
N GLY A 46 -25.28 -10.12 -13.33
CA GLY A 46 -26.38 -9.56 -12.53
C GLY A 46 -26.69 -8.12 -12.93
N ALA A 47 -25.67 -7.26 -12.97
CA ALA A 47 -25.83 -5.86 -13.33
C ALA A 47 -26.52 -5.65 -14.70
N ILE A 48 -26.24 -6.53 -15.67
CA ILE A 48 -26.82 -6.44 -17.01
C ILE A 48 -28.18 -7.14 -17.11
N ARG A 49 -28.30 -8.38 -16.64
CA ARG A 49 -29.50 -9.20 -16.83
C ARG A 49 -30.57 -8.93 -15.77
N GLU A 50 -30.19 -8.96 -14.49
CA GLU A 50 -31.14 -8.78 -13.37
C GLU A 50 -31.35 -7.29 -13.03
N LYS A 51 -30.48 -6.42 -13.55
CA LYS A 51 -30.37 -4.99 -13.15
C LYS A 51 -30.08 -4.81 -11.65
N ASP A 52 -29.65 -5.87 -10.97
CA ASP A 52 -29.18 -5.91 -9.58
C ASP A 52 -28.22 -7.10 -9.42
N PHE A 53 -27.71 -7.36 -8.22
CA PHE A 53 -27.02 -8.63 -7.96
C PHE A 53 -27.95 -9.81 -8.24
N ILE A 54 -27.36 -10.91 -8.73
CA ILE A 54 -28.06 -12.18 -8.81
C ILE A 54 -28.44 -12.62 -7.37
N PRO A 55 -29.74 -12.78 -7.03
CA PRO A 55 -30.16 -12.90 -5.62
C PRO A 55 -29.67 -14.14 -4.88
N TRP A 56 -29.30 -15.20 -5.60
CA TRP A 56 -28.76 -16.44 -5.04
C TRP A 56 -27.24 -16.54 -5.19
N ASP A 57 -26.60 -15.56 -5.83
CA ASP A 57 -25.15 -15.56 -5.97
C ASP A 57 -24.49 -15.18 -4.65
N TRP A 58 -23.43 -15.88 -4.31
CA TRP A 58 -22.88 -15.93 -2.95
C TRP A 58 -21.64 -15.05 -2.79
N ASP A 59 -21.16 -14.45 -3.87
CA ASP A 59 -20.04 -13.54 -3.87
C ASP A 59 -20.14 -12.40 -4.87
N VAL A 60 -19.26 -11.43 -4.64
CA VAL A 60 -18.96 -10.34 -5.57
C VAL A 60 -17.68 -10.70 -6.28
N GLU A 61 -17.70 -10.75 -7.60
CA GLU A 61 -16.59 -11.17 -8.44
C GLU A 61 -16.00 -9.96 -9.17
N ILE A 62 -14.70 -9.76 -8.97
CA ILE A 62 -13.92 -8.68 -9.56
C ILE A 62 -12.69 -9.30 -10.19
N VAL A 63 -12.46 -9.03 -11.46
CA VAL A 63 -11.18 -9.33 -12.10
C VAL A 63 -10.25 -8.16 -11.93
N ILE A 64 -8.97 -8.47 -11.68
CA ILE A 64 -7.88 -7.51 -11.72
C ILE A 64 -6.82 -7.97 -12.73
N LEU A 65 -6.07 -7.02 -13.30
CA LEU A 65 -4.90 -7.37 -14.09
C LEU A 65 -3.75 -7.66 -13.12
N THR A 66 -3.21 -8.89 -13.14
CA THR A 66 -2.24 -9.32 -12.11
C THR A 66 -1.03 -8.38 -12.06
N GLU A 67 -0.54 -7.90 -13.20
CA GLU A 67 0.59 -6.98 -13.25
C GLU A 67 0.32 -5.64 -12.52
N SER A 68 -0.94 -5.21 -12.39
CA SER A 68 -1.29 -3.93 -11.79
C SER A 68 -1.37 -3.96 -10.25
N ILE A 69 -1.44 -5.15 -9.66
CA ILE A 69 -1.49 -5.35 -8.20
C ILE A 69 -0.19 -5.93 -7.65
N TRP A 70 0.67 -6.51 -8.48
CA TRP A 70 1.69 -7.47 -8.04
C TRP A 70 2.67 -6.93 -6.98
N ASP A 71 3.15 -5.72 -7.18
CA ASP A 71 4.01 -4.94 -6.28
C ASP A 71 3.22 -4.31 -5.11
N LYS A 72 1.91 -4.14 -5.28
CA LYS A 72 0.99 -3.49 -4.33
C LYS A 72 0.26 -4.47 -3.41
N VAL A 73 0.44 -5.79 -3.56
CA VAL A 73 -0.35 -6.82 -2.84
C VAL A 73 -0.34 -6.62 -1.32
N ALA A 74 0.82 -6.36 -0.73
CA ALA A 74 0.95 -6.20 0.72
C ALA A 74 0.18 -4.96 1.20
N LEU A 75 0.41 -3.81 0.58
CA LEU A 75 -0.26 -2.55 0.90
C LEU A 75 -1.77 -2.63 0.69
N PHE A 76 -2.21 -3.28 -0.40
CA PHE A 76 -3.62 -3.47 -0.70
C PHE A 76 -4.33 -4.30 0.38
N ILE A 77 -3.70 -5.39 0.84
CA ILE A 77 -4.25 -6.22 1.92
C ILE A 77 -4.35 -5.42 3.22
N GLU A 78 -3.35 -4.61 3.57
CA GLU A 78 -3.40 -3.78 4.78
C GLU A 78 -4.48 -2.69 4.67
N LYS A 79 -4.61 -1.98 3.54
CA LYS A 79 -5.70 -1.02 3.32
C LYS A 79 -7.09 -1.66 3.39
N ALA A 80 -7.25 -2.86 2.83
CA ALA A 80 -8.50 -3.62 2.92
C ALA A 80 -8.80 -4.01 4.37
N LYS A 81 -7.81 -4.48 5.14
CA LYS A 81 -7.97 -4.79 6.57
C LYS A 81 -8.34 -3.56 7.39
N PHE A 82 -7.66 -2.43 7.16
CA PHE A 82 -7.94 -1.16 7.82
C PHE A 82 -9.39 -0.71 7.54
N SER A 83 -9.86 -0.96 6.33
CA SER A 83 -11.25 -0.72 5.93
C SER A 83 -12.23 -1.79 6.43
N GLY A 84 -11.81 -2.68 7.35
CA GLY A 84 -12.68 -3.67 7.99
C GLY A 84 -12.90 -4.98 7.21
N PHE A 85 -12.22 -5.20 6.09
CA PHE A 85 -12.28 -6.49 5.39
C PHE A 85 -11.43 -7.55 6.09
N LYS A 86 -11.91 -8.79 6.11
CA LYS A 86 -11.14 -9.95 6.56
C LYS A 86 -10.85 -10.86 5.37
N TYR A 87 -9.60 -11.06 4.99
CA TYR A 87 -9.31 -12.03 3.93
C TYR A 87 -9.54 -13.47 4.45
N SER A 88 -10.19 -14.29 3.65
CA SER A 88 -10.51 -15.69 3.94
C SER A 88 -9.65 -16.67 3.15
N TYR A 89 -9.04 -16.22 2.06
CA TYR A 89 -8.20 -17.01 1.19
C TYR A 89 -7.27 -16.11 0.38
N ILE A 90 -6.06 -16.59 0.12
CA ILE A 90 -5.11 -15.95 -0.79
C ILE A 90 -4.29 -17.00 -1.55
N ASP A 91 -4.24 -16.83 -2.87
CA ASP A 91 -3.28 -17.45 -3.76
C ASP A 91 -2.35 -16.37 -4.29
N ARG A 92 -1.05 -16.47 -3.95
CA ARG A 92 -0.02 -15.53 -4.35
C ARG A 92 0.77 -15.98 -5.58
N GLU A 93 0.37 -17.05 -6.26
CA GLU A 93 1.00 -17.42 -7.52
C GLU A 93 0.62 -16.41 -8.61
N TYR A 94 1.59 -15.79 -9.27
CA TYR A 94 1.34 -14.79 -10.32
C TYR A 94 0.31 -15.28 -11.37
N GLY A 95 0.49 -16.50 -11.87
CA GLY A 95 -0.40 -17.11 -12.87
C GLY A 95 -1.76 -17.60 -12.34
N ASN A 96 -1.99 -17.59 -11.02
CA ASN A 96 -3.22 -18.04 -10.40
C ASN A 96 -3.78 -17.08 -9.33
N PHE A 97 -3.29 -15.84 -9.33
CA PHE A 97 -3.51 -14.88 -8.25
C PHE A 97 -4.99 -14.77 -7.89
N LYS A 98 -5.29 -14.86 -6.60
CA LYS A 98 -6.66 -14.73 -6.09
C LYS A 98 -6.67 -14.30 -4.64
N ILE A 99 -7.55 -13.38 -4.28
CA ILE A 99 -7.82 -13.04 -2.89
C ILE A 99 -9.33 -13.08 -2.66
N ASN A 100 -9.77 -13.71 -1.57
CA ASN A 100 -11.15 -13.59 -1.13
C ASN A 100 -11.19 -12.78 0.16
N PHE A 101 -12.02 -11.74 0.20
CA PHE A 101 -12.33 -10.99 1.41
C PHE A 101 -13.75 -11.27 1.91
N LEU A 102 -13.97 -10.99 3.19
CA LEU A 102 -15.25 -11.04 3.86
C LEU A 102 -15.52 -9.69 4.53
N LYS A 103 -16.69 -9.11 4.27
CA LYS A 103 -17.21 -7.93 4.96
C LYS A 103 -18.73 -7.88 4.84
N TYR A 104 -19.42 -7.40 5.86
CA TYR A 104 -20.89 -7.34 5.92
C TYR A 104 -21.60 -8.65 5.54
N GLY A 105 -21.06 -9.80 5.99
CA GLY A 105 -21.63 -11.11 5.66
C GLY A 105 -21.56 -11.49 4.18
N ASN A 106 -20.73 -10.82 3.38
CA ASN A 106 -20.56 -11.09 1.96
C ASN A 106 -19.09 -11.40 1.63
N LYS A 107 -18.88 -12.21 0.58
CA LYS A 107 -17.56 -12.54 0.08
C LYS A 107 -17.24 -11.72 -1.17
N TYR A 108 -16.02 -11.20 -1.26
CA TYR A 108 -15.50 -10.43 -2.39
C TYR A 108 -14.29 -11.17 -2.96
N SER A 109 -14.45 -11.72 -4.16
CA SER A 109 -13.46 -12.51 -4.88
C SER A 109 -12.72 -11.64 -5.88
N LEU A 110 -11.44 -11.37 -5.63
CA LEU A 110 -10.54 -10.69 -6.57
C LEU A 110 -9.71 -11.73 -7.31
N THR A 111 -9.86 -11.80 -8.62
CA THR A 111 -9.25 -12.80 -9.49
C THR A 111 -8.25 -12.15 -10.43
N GLY A 112 -6.98 -12.53 -10.36
CA GLY A 112 -5.93 -11.97 -11.23
C GLY A 112 -5.84 -12.66 -12.58
N LEU A 113 -5.84 -11.88 -13.67
CA LEU A 113 -5.58 -12.36 -15.03
C LEU A 113 -4.21 -11.89 -15.53
N VAL A 114 -3.41 -12.84 -16.00
CA VAL A 114 -2.07 -12.58 -16.58
C VAL A 114 -2.17 -12.42 -18.09
N LEU A 115 -1.37 -11.51 -18.67
CA LEU A 115 -1.21 -11.42 -20.11
C LEU A 115 -0.34 -12.59 -20.66
N GLU A 116 -0.86 -13.30 -21.65
CA GLU A 116 -0.16 -14.36 -22.39
C GLU A 116 -0.51 -14.25 -23.88
N GLY A 117 0.41 -13.68 -24.67
CA GLY A 117 0.16 -13.42 -26.09
C GLY A 117 -1.03 -12.46 -26.27
N SER A 118 -2.03 -12.91 -27.03
CA SER A 118 -3.29 -12.18 -27.26
C SER A 118 -4.38 -12.48 -26.23
N SER A 119 -4.05 -13.12 -25.10
CA SER A 119 -5.03 -13.56 -24.10
C SER A 119 -4.72 -13.09 -22.67
N ARG A 120 -5.79 -12.94 -21.88
CA ARG A 120 -5.78 -12.81 -20.42
C ARG A 120 -6.15 -14.15 -19.80
N VAL A 121 -5.33 -14.68 -18.90
CA VAL A 121 -5.42 -16.09 -18.50
C VAL A 121 -5.26 -16.27 -17.00
N ARG A 122 -5.90 -17.34 -16.48
CA ARG A 122 -5.73 -17.82 -15.11
C ARG A 122 -6.11 -19.29 -15.00
N ASN A 123 -5.19 -20.14 -14.53
CA ASN A 123 -5.41 -21.58 -14.41
C ASN A 123 -6.01 -22.19 -15.70
N SER A 124 -7.22 -22.75 -15.62
CA SER A 124 -7.95 -23.36 -16.75
C SER A 124 -8.81 -22.36 -17.53
N PHE A 125 -8.67 -21.06 -17.29
CA PHE A 125 -9.45 -20.01 -17.96
C PHE A 125 -8.60 -19.14 -18.89
N ARG A 126 -9.18 -18.75 -20.03
CA ARG A 126 -8.62 -17.87 -21.05
C ARG A 126 -9.70 -16.92 -21.53
N TYR A 127 -9.30 -15.67 -21.77
CA TYR A 127 -10.11 -14.63 -22.38
C TYR A 127 -9.27 -13.86 -23.40
N PRO A 128 -9.84 -13.36 -24.51
CA PRO A 128 -9.20 -12.37 -25.36
C PRO A 128 -8.72 -11.16 -24.56
N LYS A 129 -7.50 -10.67 -24.83
CA LYS A 129 -6.99 -9.49 -24.13
C LYS A 129 -7.81 -8.22 -24.41
N ALA A 130 -8.42 -8.15 -25.60
CA ALA A 130 -9.19 -7.01 -26.07
C ALA A 130 -10.31 -6.62 -25.08
N PHE A 131 -10.95 -7.62 -24.46
CA PHE A 131 -11.94 -7.42 -23.41
C PHE A 131 -11.43 -6.60 -22.22
N PHE A 132 -10.12 -6.53 -21.98
CA PHE A 132 -9.55 -5.83 -20.84
C PHE A 132 -8.62 -4.67 -21.25
N GLU A 133 -8.54 -4.35 -22.54
CA GLU A 133 -7.75 -3.23 -23.05
C GLU A 133 -8.53 -1.92 -23.07
N SER A 134 -9.84 -1.96 -23.33
CA SER A 134 -10.73 -0.80 -23.20
C SER A 134 -11.72 -0.97 -22.04
N LYS A 135 -11.91 0.09 -21.24
CA LYS A 135 -12.81 0.06 -20.08
C LYS A 135 -14.20 0.52 -20.52
N SER A 136 -15.04 -0.42 -20.98
CA SER A 136 -16.48 -0.16 -20.98
C SER A 136 -16.92 0.19 -19.56
N GLN A 137 -18.03 0.89 -19.44
CA GLN A 137 -18.57 1.29 -18.14
C GLN A 137 -19.95 0.69 -17.94
N VAL A 138 -20.18 0.17 -16.73
CA VAL A 138 -21.51 -0.30 -16.30
C VAL A 138 -21.98 0.54 -15.12
N LYS A 139 -23.19 1.08 -15.22
CA LYS A 139 -23.85 1.74 -14.09
C LYS A 139 -24.52 0.67 -13.26
N PHE A 140 -24.08 0.50 -12.02
CA PHE A 140 -24.60 -0.51 -11.11
C PHE A 140 -24.79 0.10 -9.72
N ARG A 141 -26.02 0.00 -9.21
CA ARG A 141 -26.38 0.48 -7.85
C ARG A 141 -25.86 1.88 -7.50
N GLY A 142 -26.01 2.81 -8.44
CA GLY A 142 -25.67 4.22 -8.28
C GLY A 142 -24.19 4.60 -8.52
N LYS A 143 -23.29 3.63 -8.75
CA LYS A 143 -21.89 3.88 -9.10
C LYS A 143 -21.60 3.37 -10.53
N VAL A 144 -20.66 4.03 -11.20
CA VAL A 144 -20.15 3.59 -12.51
C VAL A 144 -18.88 2.78 -12.26
N TYR A 145 -18.81 1.58 -12.84
CA TYR A 145 -17.67 0.69 -12.69
C TYR A 145 -17.06 0.35 -14.05
N PRO A 146 -15.73 0.11 -14.11
CA PRO A 146 -15.11 -0.52 -15.26
C PRO A 146 -15.67 -1.93 -15.47
N ALA A 147 -15.93 -2.27 -16.72
CA ALA A 147 -16.34 -3.58 -17.19
C ALA A 147 -15.55 -3.95 -18.45
N PRO A 148 -15.52 -5.23 -18.84
CA PRO A 148 -14.91 -5.66 -20.07
C PRO A 148 -15.43 -4.89 -21.30
N SER A 149 -14.56 -4.68 -22.28
CA SER A 149 -14.91 -4.12 -23.60
C SER A 149 -16.03 -4.95 -24.23
N ASP A 150 -17.03 -4.28 -24.81
CA ASP A 150 -18.24 -4.92 -25.34
C ASP A 150 -18.85 -5.94 -24.37
N ILE A 151 -19.67 -5.43 -23.45
CA ILE A 151 -20.19 -6.24 -22.33
C ILE A 151 -21.01 -7.43 -22.83
N GLU A 152 -21.79 -7.27 -23.90
CA GLU A 152 -22.59 -8.36 -24.46
C GLU A 152 -21.70 -9.41 -25.11
N GLU A 153 -20.70 -9.00 -25.90
CA GLU A 153 -19.73 -9.94 -26.49
C GLU A 153 -18.96 -10.70 -25.40
N TYR A 154 -18.55 -10.02 -24.33
CA TYR A 154 -17.88 -10.66 -23.19
C TYR A 154 -18.78 -11.69 -22.51
N LEU A 155 -20.05 -11.36 -22.24
CA LEU A 155 -21.01 -12.27 -21.61
C LEU A 155 -21.34 -13.45 -22.52
N THR A 156 -21.46 -13.24 -23.84
CA THR A 156 -21.61 -14.31 -24.82
C THR A 156 -20.37 -15.20 -24.90
N TYR A 157 -19.18 -14.62 -24.87
CA TYR A 157 -17.93 -15.39 -24.80
C TYR A 157 -17.88 -16.23 -23.52
N GLN A 158 -18.31 -15.67 -22.39
CA GLN A 158 -18.23 -16.33 -21.10
C GLN A 158 -19.26 -17.44 -20.90
N TYR A 159 -20.52 -17.20 -21.28
CA TYR A 159 -21.65 -18.06 -20.93
C TYR A 159 -22.39 -18.63 -22.15
N GLY A 160 -22.18 -18.09 -23.36
CA GLY A 160 -23.01 -18.38 -24.53
C GLY A 160 -24.35 -17.67 -24.41
N ASP A 161 -25.43 -18.42 -24.19
CA ASP A 161 -26.75 -17.89 -23.85
C ASP A 161 -26.74 -17.40 -22.40
N TRP A 162 -26.37 -16.14 -22.19
CA TRP A 162 -26.29 -15.53 -20.86
C TRP A 162 -27.63 -14.93 -20.41
N GLU A 163 -28.54 -14.66 -21.34
CA GLU A 163 -29.88 -14.13 -21.06
C GLU A 163 -30.76 -15.17 -20.36
N THR A 164 -30.62 -16.44 -20.71
CA THR A 164 -31.34 -17.53 -20.06
C THR A 164 -30.54 -18.09 -18.87
N PRO A 165 -31.08 -18.11 -17.64
CA PRO A 165 -30.42 -18.76 -16.52
C PRO A 165 -30.16 -20.25 -16.79
N PRO A 166 -28.95 -20.76 -16.47
CA PRO A 166 -28.60 -22.14 -16.78
C PRO A 166 -29.38 -23.13 -15.90
N LYS A 167 -29.60 -24.34 -16.42
CA LYS A 167 -30.31 -25.43 -15.72
C LYS A 167 -29.65 -25.80 -14.40
N ASP A 168 -28.31 -25.78 -14.36
CA ASP A 168 -27.51 -25.97 -13.14
C ASP A 168 -26.52 -24.81 -13.03
N ARG A 169 -26.61 -24.08 -11.92
CA ARG A 169 -25.84 -22.85 -11.65
C ARG A 169 -24.58 -23.11 -10.82
N TYR A 170 -24.33 -24.37 -10.45
CA TYR A 170 -23.22 -24.77 -9.59
C TYR A 170 -22.10 -25.46 -10.36
N ILE A 171 -22.43 -26.08 -11.48
CA ILE A 171 -21.44 -26.77 -12.32
C ILE A 171 -20.95 -25.82 -13.41
N LYS A 172 -19.74 -25.27 -13.24
CA LYS A 172 -19.07 -24.37 -14.20
C LYS A 172 -19.10 -24.87 -15.64
N ARG A 173 -18.98 -26.18 -15.84
CA ARG A 173 -18.95 -26.81 -17.16
C ARG A 173 -20.32 -26.84 -17.87
N ILE A 174 -21.39 -26.54 -17.14
CA ILE A 174 -22.77 -26.43 -17.67
C ILE A 174 -23.05 -24.99 -18.11
N TYR A 175 -22.58 -23.99 -17.36
CA TYR A 175 -22.92 -22.59 -17.63
C TYR A 175 -21.81 -21.77 -18.28
N LEU A 176 -20.54 -22.18 -18.22
CA LEU A 176 -19.46 -21.51 -18.96
C LEU A 176 -19.36 -22.08 -20.37
N SER A 177 -19.19 -21.19 -21.33
CA SER A 177 -18.84 -21.53 -22.71
C SER A 177 -17.54 -22.34 -22.76
N LYS A 178 -17.43 -23.21 -23.78
CA LYS A 178 -16.21 -23.98 -24.06
C LYS A 178 -15.01 -23.08 -24.33
N GLU A 179 -15.24 -21.89 -24.89
CA GLU A 179 -14.18 -20.96 -25.28
C GLU A 179 -13.38 -20.41 -24.10
N VAL A 180 -14.02 -20.32 -22.92
CA VAL A 180 -13.36 -19.85 -21.70
C VAL A 180 -12.30 -20.85 -21.23
N TRP A 181 -12.44 -22.13 -21.58
CA TRP A 181 -11.57 -23.18 -21.07
C TRP A 181 -10.27 -23.27 -21.87
N ARG A 182 -9.15 -23.35 -21.14
CA ARG A 182 -7.85 -23.75 -21.70
C ARG A 182 -7.34 -25.00 -20.99
N ASP A 183 -6.57 -25.80 -21.70
CA ASP A 183 -5.79 -26.87 -21.08
C ASP A 183 -4.81 -26.24 -20.07
N SER A 184 -4.87 -26.69 -18.82
CA SER A 184 -4.00 -26.28 -17.73
C SER A 184 -2.96 -27.37 -17.47
N SER A 185 -2.18 -27.70 -18.49
CA SER A 185 -1.15 -28.74 -18.41
C SER A 185 -0.03 -28.37 -17.42
N PHE A 186 0.67 -29.39 -16.90
CA PHE A 186 1.83 -29.25 -16.03
C PHE A 186 2.89 -28.26 -16.56
N ARG A 187 3.02 -28.13 -17.89
CA ARG A 187 3.88 -27.14 -18.57
C ARG A 187 3.49 -25.69 -18.27
N ILE A 188 2.21 -25.39 -18.07
CA ILE A 188 1.73 -24.04 -17.69
C ILE A 188 2.12 -23.71 -16.25
N ARG A 189 2.08 -24.69 -15.33
CA ARG A 189 2.59 -24.50 -13.96
C ARG A 189 4.11 -24.27 -13.94
N ILE A 190 4.86 -24.98 -14.78
CA ILE A 190 6.31 -24.76 -14.93
C ILE A 190 6.58 -23.37 -15.52
N THR A 191 5.90 -22.98 -16.60
CA THR A 191 6.08 -21.65 -17.20
C THR A 191 5.61 -20.51 -16.30
N ASN A 192 4.57 -20.69 -15.48
CA ASN A 192 4.17 -19.74 -14.45
C ASN A 192 5.22 -19.63 -13.33
N LYS A 193 5.77 -20.76 -12.88
CA LYS A 193 6.91 -20.76 -11.95
C LYS A 193 8.13 -20.09 -12.56
N LEU A 194 8.44 -20.34 -13.84
CA LEU A 194 9.55 -19.71 -14.56
C LEU A 194 9.29 -18.23 -14.85
N ARG A 195 8.05 -17.79 -15.06
CA ARG A 195 7.68 -16.38 -15.19
C ARG A 195 7.74 -15.66 -13.85
N ALA A 196 7.28 -16.29 -12.77
CA ALA A 196 7.44 -15.78 -11.42
C ALA A 196 8.92 -15.73 -11.04
N LEU A 197 9.69 -16.76 -11.41
CA LEU A 197 11.14 -16.78 -11.26
C LEU A 197 11.82 -15.79 -12.19
N TYR A 198 11.33 -15.53 -13.40
CA TYR A 198 11.87 -14.53 -14.31
C TYR A 198 11.53 -13.13 -13.83
N LEU A 199 10.35 -12.86 -13.29
CA LEU A 199 10.00 -11.58 -12.68
C LEU A 199 10.81 -11.37 -11.40
N ARG A 200 10.97 -12.40 -10.56
CA ARG A 200 11.88 -12.37 -9.40
C ARG A 200 13.35 -12.31 -9.80
N ALA A 201 13.76 -12.99 -10.85
CA ALA A 201 15.14 -12.97 -11.35
C ALA A 201 15.39 -11.71 -12.16
N ARG A 202 14.35 -11.04 -12.66
CA ARG A 202 14.38 -9.70 -13.23
C ARG A 202 14.40 -8.65 -12.13
N GLU A 203 13.77 -8.91 -10.98
CA GLU A 203 13.95 -8.15 -9.73
C GLU A 203 15.37 -8.36 -9.17
N ILE A 204 15.89 -9.58 -9.17
CA ILE A 204 17.25 -9.91 -8.72
C ILE A 204 18.29 -9.45 -9.77
N SER A 205 17.99 -9.52 -11.06
CA SER A 205 18.89 -9.01 -12.11
C SER A 205 18.77 -7.50 -12.22
N SER A 206 17.63 -6.88 -11.92
CA SER A 206 17.57 -5.44 -11.66
C SER A 206 18.33 -5.09 -10.40
N SER A 207 18.30 -5.92 -9.33
CA SER A 207 19.14 -5.71 -8.14
C SER A 207 20.63 -6.00 -8.37
N LEU A 208 20.99 -6.82 -9.36
CA LEU A 208 22.38 -7.02 -9.80
C LEU A 208 22.81 -5.90 -10.76
N LEU A 209 21.93 -5.43 -11.64
CA LEU A 209 22.15 -4.26 -12.52
C LEU A 209 22.11 -2.94 -11.74
N MET A 210 21.60 -2.92 -10.51
CA MET A 210 21.84 -1.84 -9.54
C MET A 210 23.34 -1.70 -9.21
N SER A 211 24.15 -2.77 -9.30
CA SER A 211 25.61 -2.66 -9.20
C SER A 211 26.27 -2.02 -10.45
N VAL A 212 25.50 -1.82 -11.52
CA VAL A 212 25.95 -1.31 -12.84
C VAL A 212 25.16 -0.06 -13.29
N GLY A 213 24.35 0.55 -12.42
CA GLY A 213 23.82 1.91 -12.61
C GLY A 213 22.68 2.08 -13.63
N TYR A 214 21.71 1.16 -13.72
CA TYR A 214 20.51 1.36 -14.55
C TYR A 214 19.22 1.34 -13.70
N SER A 215 18.56 2.50 -13.57
CA SER A 215 17.49 2.78 -12.60
C SER A 215 16.07 2.42 -13.06
N ARG A 216 15.24 1.90 -12.14
CA ARG A 216 13.83 2.31 -12.03
C ARG A 216 13.31 2.13 -10.58
N ALA A 217 13.36 3.22 -9.82
CA ALA A 217 12.52 3.67 -8.70
C ALA A 217 11.69 2.61 -7.93
N ASN A 218 12.29 2.01 -6.89
CA ASN A 218 11.53 1.49 -5.74
C ASN A 218 11.22 2.61 -4.75
N ARG A 219 10.10 2.54 -4.01
CA ARG A 219 9.66 3.58 -3.05
C ARG A 219 10.70 3.86 -1.94
N GLU A 220 11.39 2.84 -1.44
CA GLU A 220 12.49 2.98 -0.48
C GLU A 220 13.77 3.55 -1.12
N GLU A 221 14.02 3.23 -2.39
CA GLU A 221 15.15 3.79 -3.17
C GLU A 221 14.92 5.28 -3.43
N ASN A 222 13.70 5.68 -3.80
CA ASN A 222 13.34 7.08 -3.96
C ASN A 222 13.46 7.85 -2.65
N PHE A 223 13.02 7.29 -1.52
CA PHE A 223 13.12 7.98 -0.23
C PHE A 223 14.58 8.17 0.19
N SER A 224 15.41 7.13 0.00
CA SER A 224 16.85 7.16 0.24
C SER A 224 17.58 8.14 -0.70
N ASP A 225 17.18 8.21 -1.97
CA ASP A 225 17.70 9.19 -2.94
C ASP A 225 17.28 10.62 -2.61
N MET A 226 16.04 10.82 -2.15
CA MET A 226 15.55 12.11 -1.66
C MET A 226 16.31 12.55 -0.41
N TYR A 227 16.54 11.63 0.54
CA TYR A 227 17.38 11.89 1.71
C TYR A 227 18.77 12.33 1.25
N PHE A 228 19.41 11.54 0.39
CA PHE A 228 20.73 11.87 -0.12
C PHE A 228 20.79 13.22 -0.85
N THR A 229 19.78 13.53 -1.67
CA THR A 229 19.70 14.78 -2.44
C THR A 229 19.51 16.00 -1.57
N ALA A 230 18.86 15.86 -0.41
CA ALA A 230 18.68 16.94 0.56
C ALA A 230 19.94 17.22 1.40
N LEU A 231 20.99 16.40 1.28
CA LEU A 231 22.24 16.61 1.99
C LEU A 231 23.19 17.52 1.23
N GLN A 232 23.82 18.43 1.96
CA GLN A 232 24.96 19.21 1.51
C GLN A 232 26.05 19.21 2.58
N ARG A 233 27.20 19.80 2.25
CA ARG A 233 28.31 19.92 3.21
C ARG A 233 27.85 20.75 4.41
N GLY A 234 28.05 20.23 5.61
CA GLY A 234 27.66 20.93 6.84
C GLY A 234 26.18 20.80 7.22
N THR A 235 25.39 19.96 6.54
CA THR A 235 23.99 19.75 6.90
C THR A 235 23.88 19.16 8.31
N ASN A 236 23.08 19.82 9.16
CA ASN A 236 22.60 19.27 10.41
C ASN A 236 21.35 18.45 10.13
N VAL A 237 21.38 17.17 10.45
CA VAL A 237 20.28 16.24 10.19
C VAL A 237 19.54 15.95 11.50
N VAL A 238 18.25 16.25 11.55
CA VAL A 238 17.37 15.87 12.66
C VAL A 238 16.49 14.74 12.19
N GLU A 239 16.73 13.55 12.74
CA GLU A 239 16.01 12.33 12.37
C GLU A 239 15.02 11.93 13.46
N ILE A 240 13.73 12.06 13.15
CA ILE A 240 12.61 11.80 14.05
C ILE A 240 12.01 10.43 13.72
N GLY A 241 12.04 9.50 14.67
CA GLY A 241 11.48 8.15 14.48
C GLY A 241 12.44 7.15 13.82
N SER A 242 13.75 7.28 14.02
CA SER A 242 14.72 6.30 13.51
C SER A 242 14.61 4.95 14.23
N SER A 243 14.07 3.96 13.54
CA SER A 243 13.85 2.61 14.09
C SER A 243 15.10 1.73 14.08
N ASP A 244 15.98 1.84 13.09
CA ASP A 244 17.19 1.00 13.00
C ASP A 244 18.41 1.63 12.30
N GLY A 245 18.33 2.90 11.91
CA GLY A 245 19.45 3.66 11.37
C GLY A 245 19.90 3.23 9.98
N PHE A 246 19.09 2.44 9.25
CA PHE A 246 19.44 1.96 7.91
C PHE A 246 19.64 3.12 6.93
N GLU A 247 18.79 4.15 6.99
CA GLU A 247 18.85 5.30 6.11
C GLU A 247 20.12 6.13 6.35
N ILE A 248 20.53 6.30 7.61
CA ILE A 248 21.81 6.92 7.98
C ILE A 248 22.98 6.11 7.40
N ILE A 249 22.93 4.78 7.51
CA ILE A 249 23.97 3.90 6.96
C ILE A 249 24.05 4.03 5.44
N ASP A 250 22.91 4.06 4.76
CA ASP A 250 22.84 4.18 3.32
C ASP A 250 23.47 5.50 2.85
N VAL A 251 23.00 6.64 3.37
CA VAL A 251 23.50 7.96 2.93
C VAL A 251 25.00 8.12 3.20
N LEU A 252 25.51 7.62 4.33
CA LEU A 252 26.92 7.74 4.70
C LEU A 252 27.84 6.83 3.87
N ASN A 253 27.33 5.70 3.38
CA ASN A 253 28.08 4.76 2.56
C ASN A 253 28.08 5.11 1.06
N ARG A 254 27.23 6.04 0.62
CA ARG A 254 27.29 6.60 -0.74
C ARG A 254 28.62 7.31 -0.98
N LYS A 255 29.18 7.11 -2.17
CA LYS A 255 30.53 7.59 -2.54
C LYS A 255 30.58 9.13 -2.58
N GLU A 256 29.49 9.75 -3.02
CA GLU A 256 29.31 11.19 -3.17
C GLU A 256 28.76 11.86 -1.90
N CYS A 257 28.65 11.13 -0.78
CA CYS A 257 28.15 11.67 0.48
C CYS A 257 28.93 12.92 0.92
N PRO A 258 28.25 14.05 1.16
CA PRO A 258 28.91 15.28 1.60
C PRO A 258 29.57 15.11 2.96
N GLY A 259 30.65 15.85 3.19
CA GLY A 259 31.36 15.86 4.47
C GLY A 259 30.73 16.79 5.51
N GLN A 260 31.20 16.68 6.76
CA GLN A 260 30.81 17.55 7.87
C GLN A 260 29.31 17.48 8.24
N LEU A 261 28.72 16.28 8.11
CA LEU A 261 27.36 16.03 8.58
C LEU A 261 27.34 15.82 10.09
N SER A 262 26.30 16.34 10.73
CA SER A 262 25.94 16.06 12.13
C SER A 262 24.53 15.47 12.17
N PHE A 263 24.27 14.57 13.12
CA PHE A 263 22.96 13.95 13.28
C PHE A 263 22.46 14.12 14.70
N LEU A 264 21.20 14.51 14.86
CA LEU A 264 20.42 14.33 16.07
C LEU A 264 19.35 13.29 15.81
N VAL A 265 19.51 12.10 16.40
CA VAL A 265 18.58 10.98 16.24
C VAL A 265 17.64 10.93 17.42
N ILE A 266 16.34 11.09 17.15
CA ILE A 266 15.26 11.19 18.14
C ILE A 266 14.41 9.93 18.06
N GLU A 267 14.46 9.10 19.10
CA GLU A 267 13.76 7.82 19.18
C GLU A 267 13.37 7.49 20.63
N PRO A 268 12.06 7.43 20.98
CA PRO A 268 11.61 7.11 22.34
C PRO A 268 12.02 5.71 22.85
N SER A 269 12.16 4.75 21.95
CA SER A 269 12.50 3.36 22.24
C SER A 269 14.01 3.16 22.44
N GLN A 270 14.41 2.83 23.67
CA GLN A 270 15.81 2.47 23.95
C GLN A 270 16.29 1.31 23.07
N TYR A 271 15.41 0.34 22.81
CA TYR A 271 15.74 -0.81 21.98
C TYR A 271 16.10 -0.39 20.55
N ASN A 272 15.35 0.55 19.95
CA ASN A 272 15.62 1.06 18.61
C ASN A 272 16.90 1.90 18.57
N ILE A 273 17.13 2.76 19.58
CA ILE A 273 18.40 3.50 19.74
C ILE A 273 19.58 2.51 19.75
N ASP A 274 19.52 1.48 20.59
CA ASP A 274 20.61 0.52 20.72
C ASP A 274 20.82 -0.28 19.43
N LYS A 275 19.71 -0.65 18.75
CA LYS A 275 19.74 -1.31 17.44
C LYS A 275 20.43 -0.42 16.40
N ALA A 276 20.03 0.84 16.28
CA ALA A 276 20.59 1.80 15.33
C ALA A 276 22.08 2.07 15.61
N LYS A 277 22.46 2.33 16.87
CA LYS A 277 23.87 2.48 17.28
C LYS A 277 24.74 1.30 16.86
N ASN A 278 24.26 0.08 17.10
CA ASN A 278 24.99 -1.13 16.76
C ASN A 278 25.13 -1.32 15.24
N LEU A 279 24.06 -1.07 14.48
CA LEU A 279 24.07 -1.21 13.02
C LEU A 279 24.96 -0.14 12.37
N ILE A 280 24.87 1.12 12.80
CA ILE A 280 25.70 2.21 12.29
C ILE A 280 27.18 1.91 12.57
N LYS A 281 27.53 1.55 13.81
CA LYS A 281 28.91 1.19 14.18
C LYS A 281 29.48 0.03 13.35
N LYS A 282 28.64 -0.93 12.96
CA LYS A 282 29.06 -2.09 12.17
C LYS A 282 29.28 -1.75 10.69
N ASN A 283 28.48 -0.84 10.13
CA ASN A 283 28.38 -0.64 8.69
C ASN A 283 28.96 0.70 8.19
N VAL A 284 29.20 1.67 9.07
CA VAL A 284 29.77 2.97 8.71
C VAL A 284 31.21 3.06 9.22
N LYS A 285 32.15 3.22 8.29
CA LYS A 285 33.60 3.33 8.61
C LYS A 285 34.06 4.76 8.88
N LYS A 286 33.29 5.75 8.44
CA LYS A 286 33.61 7.17 8.61
C LYS A 286 33.27 7.58 10.05
N ALA A 287 34.12 8.41 10.66
CA ALA A 287 33.77 9.06 11.92
C ALA A 287 32.65 10.07 11.65
N ILE A 288 31.61 10.03 12.47
CA ILE A 288 30.39 10.83 12.33
C ILE A 288 29.96 11.32 13.70
N ASP A 289 29.43 12.54 13.74
CA ASP A 289 28.87 13.12 14.94
C ASP A 289 27.38 12.77 15.02
N ILE A 290 27.01 11.97 16.01
CA ILE A 290 25.61 11.58 16.24
C ILE A 290 25.26 11.78 17.71
N ASP A 291 24.36 12.73 17.95
CA ASP A 291 23.64 12.88 19.20
C ASP A 291 22.39 12.00 19.21
N TRP A 292 22.08 11.44 20.37
CA TRP A 292 20.95 10.53 20.57
C TRP A 292 20.01 11.07 21.64
N ALA A 293 18.75 11.28 21.25
CA ALA A 293 17.70 11.83 22.09
C ALA A 293 16.58 10.81 22.30
N LYS A 294 16.17 10.64 23.56
CA LYS A 294 15.19 9.61 23.97
C LYS A 294 13.89 10.25 24.45
N PHE A 295 13.18 10.86 23.52
CA PHE A 295 11.87 11.46 23.70
C PHE A 295 11.13 11.44 22.34
N ALA A 296 9.82 11.68 22.34
CA ALA A 296 9.07 11.88 21.11
C ALA A 296 8.97 13.38 20.78
N ILE A 297 8.80 13.72 19.50
CA ILE A 297 8.44 15.09 19.12
C ILE A 297 6.92 15.25 19.15
N ASP A 298 6.45 16.34 19.74
CA ASP A 298 5.04 16.70 19.82
C ASP A 298 4.86 18.22 19.68
N LYS A 299 3.62 18.70 19.76
CA LYS A 299 3.32 20.14 19.73
C LYS A 299 3.90 20.91 20.92
N GLU A 300 4.10 20.26 22.07
CA GLU A 300 4.57 20.87 23.31
C GLU A 300 5.40 19.90 24.16
N ASP A 301 6.20 20.46 25.07
CA ASP A 301 6.96 19.69 26.05
C ASP A 301 6.01 19.07 27.07
N GLY A 302 6.19 17.78 27.37
CA GLY A 302 5.28 17.07 28.25
C GLY A 302 5.54 15.57 28.28
N LYS A 303 4.46 14.81 28.46
CA LYS A 303 4.49 13.35 28.48
C LYS A 303 3.30 12.77 27.74
N ARG A 304 3.52 11.68 27.00
CA ARG A 304 2.49 10.97 26.25
C ARG A 304 2.65 9.46 26.41
N ASN A 305 1.55 8.75 26.25
CA ASN A 305 1.59 7.30 26.03
C ASN A 305 2.25 7.00 24.68
N PHE A 306 3.22 6.09 24.70
CA PHE A 306 3.89 5.55 23.54
C PHE A 306 3.62 4.05 23.47
N TYR A 307 3.09 3.61 22.34
CA TYR A 307 2.61 2.27 22.15
C TYR A 307 3.67 1.44 21.41
N ILE A 308 4.01 0.30 21.99
CA ILE A 308 5.16 -0.51 21.57
C ILE A 308 4.69 -1.89 21.07
N SER A 309 5.21 -2.29 19.91
CA SER A 309 5.04 -3.65 19.37
C SER A 309 6.31 -4.47 19.55
N LYS A 310 6.20 -5.61 20.25
CA LYS A 310 7.31 -6.59 20.35
C LYS A 310 7.63 -7.26 19.01
N THR A 311 6.66 -7.33 18.10
CA THR A 311 6.80 -8.02 16.80
C THR A 311 7.06 -7.05 15.65
N LYS A 312 6.74 -5.77 15.82
CA LYS A 312 6.93 -4.71 14.81
C LYS A 312 7.52 -3.44 15.45
N PRO A 313 8.75 -3.48 15.95
CA PRO A 313 9.35 -2.37 16.69
C PRO A 313 9.56 -1.10 15.83
N ASN A 314 9.52 -1.23 14.51
CA ASN A 314 9.55 -0.11 13.58
C ASN A 314 8.21 0.63 13.43
N LEU A 315 7.12 0.08 13.97
CA LEU A 315 5.79 0.70 13.93
C LEU A 315 5.35 1.21 15.31
N ASN A 316 6.29 1.46 16.22
CA ASN A 316 5.97 2.05 17.52
C ASN A 316 5.49 3.50 17.31
N SER A 317 4.49 3.95 18.05
CA SER A 317 3.92 5.27 17.81
C SER A 317 3.27 5.90 19.04
N LEU A 318 2.88 7.17 18.91
CA LEU A 318 2.03 7.85 19.88
C LEU A 318 0.55 7.49 19.76
N PHE A 319 0.18 6.58 18.84
CA PHE A 319 -1.20 6.15 18.59
C PHE A 319 -1.37 4.65 18.85
N GLU A 320 -2.53 4.27 19.42
CA GLU A 320 -2.81 2.87 19.69
C GLU A 320 -3.22 2.12 18.42
N MET A 321 -2.59 0.97 18.16
CA MET A 321 -2.88 0.11 17.02
C MET A 321 -3.06 -1.34 17.49
N PRO A 322 -3.84 -2.18 16.78
CA PRO A 322 -4.15 -3.54 17.23
C PRO A 322 -2.95 -4.47 17.44
N TYR A 323 -1.79 -4.14 16.88
CA TYR A 323 -0.55 -4.91 16.99
C TYR A 323 0.39 -4.40 18.08
N HIS A 324 0.05 -3.31 18.77
CA HIS A 324 0.76 -2.89 19.96
C HIS A 324 0.47 -3.85 21.11
N THR A 325 1.49 -4.06 21.93
CA THR A 325 1.48 -5.08 22.98
C THR A 325 1.75 -4.49 24.36
N HIS A 326 2.36 -3.30 24.41
CA HIS A 326 2.75 -2.62 25.63
C HIS A 326 2.55 -1.11 25.44
N VAL A 327 2.31 -0.40 26.53
CA VAL A 327 2.27 1.05 26.57
C VAL A 327 3.33 1.52 27.55
N LYS A 328 4.03 2.59 27.21
CA LYS A 328 5.01 3.23 28.06
C LYS A 328 4.82 4.74 27.99
N GLU A 329 4.85 5.42 29.12
CA GLU A 329 4.92 6.88 29.14
C GLU A 329 6.33 7.32 28.70
N VAL A 330 6.38 8.25 27.74
CA VAL A 330 7.62 8.86 27.25
C VAL A 330 7.52 10.37 27.34
N ASP A 331 8.65 11.03 27.54
CA ASP A 331 8.73 12.47 27.45
C ASP A 331 8.49 12.91 26.00
N THR A 332 7.81 14.04 25.83
CA THR A 332 7.62 14.71 24.56
C THR A 332 8.26 16.08 24.58
N ARG A 333 8.79 16.52 23.43
CA ARG A 333 9.44 17.82 23.28
C ARG A 333 8.96 18.51 22.01
N ASN A 334 8.84 19.82 22.05
CA ASN A 334 8.61 20.63 20.87
C ASN A 334 9.90 20.74 20.04
N ILE A 335 9.77 20.63 18.71
CA ILE A 335 10.92 20.65 17.80
C ILE A 335 11.75 21.94 17.89
N ILE A 336 11.12 23.11 18.06
CA ILE A 336 11.83 24.39 18.19
C ILE A 336 12.66 24.44 19.48
N SER A 337 12.13 23.92 20.57
CA SER A 337 12.88 23.78 21.84
C SER A 337 14.12 22.94 21.65
N ILE A 338 14.02 21.83 20.91
CA ILE A 338 15.14 20.93 20.63
C ILE A 338 16.19 21.56 19.72
N LEU A 339 15.78 22.24 18.64
CA LEU A 339 16.73 22.93 17.77
C LEU A 339 17.55 23.97 18.54
N LYS A 340 16.92 24.70 19.49
CA LYS A 340 17.61 25.65 20.38
C LYS A 340 18.54 24.96 21.37
N GLU A 341 18.07 23.89 22.02
CA GLU A 341 18.83 23.14 23.03
C GLU A 341 20.12 22.54 22.45
N TYR A 342 20.01 21.90 21.28
CA TYR A 342 21.13 21.29 20.57
C TYR A 342 21.90 22.28 19.68
N LYS A 343 21.54 23.57 19.70
CA LYS A 343 22.16 24.64 18.90
C LYS A 343 22.22 24.31 17.40
N ILE A 344 21.17 23.67 16.90
CA ILE A 344 21.03 23.27 15.50
C ILE A 344 20.61 24.48 14.69
N SER A 345 21.30 24.69 13.57
CA SER A 345 21.06 25.80 12.65
C SER A 345 21.05 25.30 11.20
N SER A 346 20.69 26.17 10.27
CA SER A 346 20.81 25.89 8.83
C SER A 346 22.28 25.67 8.43
N PRO A 347 22.59 24.77 7.48
CA PRO A 347 21.64 23.95 6.69
C PRO A 347 21.01 22.83 7.51
N LEU A 348 19.68 22.73 7.49
CA LEU A 348 18.93 21.78 8.31
C LEU A 348 18.16 20.82 7.41
N LEU A 349 18.29 19.52 7.67
CA LEU A 349 17.39 18.51 7.14
C LEU A 349 16.59 17.90 8.29
N ILE A 350 15.26 18.02 8.24
CA ILE A 350 14.37 17.24 9.11
C ILE A 350 13.88 16.03 8.33
N LYS A 351 14.27 14.83 8.78
CA LYS A 351 13.69 13.57 8.32
C LYS A 351 12.74 13.05 9.38
N MET A 352 11.52 12.71 9.01
CA MET A 352 10.56 12.11 9.94
C MET A 352 9.92 10.85 9.37
N ASP A 353 9.89 9.80 10.19
CA ASP A 353 9.16 8.56 9.95
C ASP A 353 8.40 8.24 11.23
N VAL A 354 7.19 8.77 11.32
CA VAL A 354 6.45 8.90 12.59
C VAL A 354 4.99 8.57 12.39
N GLU A 355 4.68 7.28 12.18
CA GLU A 355 3.36 6.62 12.26
C GLU A 355 2.14 7.50 12.64
N GLY A 356 1.77 8.46 11.79
CA GLY A 356 0.58 9.31 11.90
C GLY A 356 0.72 10.61 12.70
N HIS A 357 1.90 10.96 13.23
CA HIS A 357 2.09 12.20 14.00
C HIS A 357 2.65 13.36 13.15
N GLU A 358 2.82 13.16 11.84
CA GLU A 358 3.53 14.09 10.95
C GLU A 358 2.88 15.48 10.94
N VAL A 359 1.55 15.54 10.80
CA VAL A 359 0.81 16.81 10.70
C VAL A 359 0.93 17.64 11.98
N THR A 360 0.97 16.99 13.16
CA THR A 360 1.13 17.70 14.43
C THR A 360 2.53 18.29 14.54
N ILE A 361 3.55 17.50 14.19
CA ILE A 361 4.96 17.91 14.24
C ILE A 361 5.22 19.05 13.25
N LEU A 362 4.74 18.92 12.01
CA LEU A 362 4.93 19.94 10.99
C LEU A 362 4.21 21.25 11.38
N ASN A 363 2.98 21.19 11.87
CA ASN A 363 2.26 22.39 12.34
C ASN A 363 3.00 23.11 13.48
N SER A 364 3.59 22.36 14.43
CA SER A 364 4.33 22.97 15.54
C SER A 364 5.66 23.57 15.11
N PHE A 365 6.14 23.22 13.91
CA PHE A 365 7.39 23.70 13.34
C PHE A 365 7.23 25.00 12.52
N LEU A 366 6.06 25.24 11.93
CA LEU A 366 5.81 26.32 10.97
C LEU A 366 6.29 27.71 11.42
N SER A 367 6.08 28.07 12.69
CA SER A 367 6.47 29.39 13.20
C SER A 367 7.98 29.56 13.31
N GLY A 368 8.72 28.50 13.63
CA GLY A 368 10.18 28.58 13.73
C GLY A 368 10.89 28.48 12.38
N LEU A 369 10.20 28.02 11.33
CA LEU A 369 10.73 28.01 9.97
C LEU A 369 10.92 29.41 9.39
N GLU A 370 10.13 30.40 9.84
CA GLU A 370 10.23 31.79 9.36
C GLU A 370 11.58 32.44 9.67
N GLU A 371 12.28 31.94 10.70
CA GLU A 371 13.60 32.43 11.12
C GLU A 371 14.76 31.67 10.44
N MET A 372 14.47 30.70 9.56
CA MET A 372 15.47 29.82 8.93
C MET A 372 15.49 29.98 7.40
N THR A 373 16.68 29.92 6.79
CA THR A 373 16.85 30.24 5.35
C THR A 373 17.26 29.06 4.49
N ASP A 374 17.64 27.92 5.08
CA ASP A 374 18.05 26.71 4.36
C ASP A 374 17.62 25.48 5.15
N VAL A 375 16.40 25.02 4.86
CA VAL A 375 15.74 23.90 5.52
C VAL A 375 15.14 22.98 4.46
N SER A 376 15.45 21.70 4.57
CA SER A 376 14.80 20.62 3.84
C SER A 376 13.98 19.77 4.80
N ILE A 377 12.80 19.31 4.35
CA ILE A 377 11.91 18.46 5.14
C ILE A 377 11.60 17.22 4.30
N LEU A 378 11.88 16.05 4.85
CA LEU A 378 11.62 14.75 4.24
C LEU A 378 10.79 13.90 5.19
N PHE A 379 9.70 13.30 4.70
CA PHE A 379 8.82 12.52 5.58
C PHE A 379 8.04 11.42 4.87
N GLU A 380 7.78 10.32 5.58
CA GLU A 380 6.86 9.28 5.12
C GLU A 380 5.43 9.56 5.57
N LEU A 381 4.46 9.24 4.71
CA LEU A 381 3.04 9.54 4.92
C LEU A 381 2.29 8.39 5.61
N HIS A 382 1.65 8.70 6.73
CA HIS A 382 0.79 7.77 7.47
C HIS A 382 -0.61 8.37 7.70
N PRO A 383 -1.48 8.38 6.66
CA PRO A 383 -2.70 9.20 6.65
C PRO A 383 -3.83 8.74 7.59
N PHE A 384 -3.63 7.71 8.40
CA PHE A 384 -4.70 7.15 9.24
C PHE A 384 -5.16 8.08 10.37
N THR A 385 -4.39 9.13 10.69
CA THR A 385 -4.74 10.18 11.66
C THR A 385 -5.22 11.48 10.99
N TYR A 386 -5.19 11.56 9.66
CA TYR A 386 -5.46 12.81 8.94
C TYR A 386 -6.96 13.06 8.89
N SER A 387 -7.34 14.31 9.14
CA SER A 387 -8.75 14.74 9.19
C SER A 387 -8.87 16.18 8.70
N LYS A 388 -10.10 16.73 8.69
CA LYS A 388 -10.29 18.16 8.40
C LYS A 388 -9.56 19.06 9.39
N ASP A 389 -9.51 18.67 10.66
CA ASP A 389 -8.88 19.42 11.74
C ASP A 389 -7.38 19.05 11.93
N ASN A 390 -6.92 18.00 11.24
CA ASN A 390 -5.53 17.52 11.22
C ASN A 390 -5.11 17.29 9.76
N SER A 391 -5.11 18.37 8.97
CA SER A 391 -4.97 18.33 7.51
C SER A 391 -3.53 18.54 7.06
N LEU A 392 -2.94 17.53 6.40
CA LEU A 392 -1.64 17.67 5.74
C LEU A 392 -1.69 18.70 4.59
N GLU A 393 -2.81 18.80 3.87
CA GLU A 393 -2.98 19.76 2.79
C GLU A 393 -2.81 21.21 3.29
N GLU A 394 -3.36 21.51 4.47
CA GLU A 394 -3.22 22.83 5.08
C GLU A 394 -1.78 23.13 5.48
N VAL A 395 -1.08 22.16 6.07
CA VAL A 395 0.33 22.28 6.42
C VAL A 395 1.18 22.54 5.18
N LEU A 396 0.99 21.75 4.13
CA LEU A 396 1.74 21.88 2.88
C LEU A 396 1.52 23.25 2.22
N ARG A 397 0.28 23.75 2.21
CA ARG A 397 -0.01 25.09 1.71
C ARG A 397 0.78 26.16 2.47
N LYS A 398 0.81 26.11 3.80
CA LYS A 398 1.58 27.05 4.63
C LYS A 398 3.09 26.96 4.35
N LEU A 399 3.62 25.75 4.17
CA LEU A 399 5.02 25.55 3.78
C LEU A 399 5.32 26.18 2.41
N PHE A 400 4.44 25.99 1.42
CA PHE A 400 4.60 26.60 0.10
C PHE A 400 4.48 28.12 0.14
N GLU A 401 3.59 28.67 0.96
CA GLU A 401 3.49 30.12 1.23
C GLU A 401 4.78 30.67 1.85
N GLN A 402 5.48 29.87 2.67
CA GLN A 402 6.81 30.19 3.22
C GLN A 402 7.97 29.95 2.23
N GLY A 403 7.69 29.50 1.01
CA GLY A 403 8.68 29.39 -0.07
C GLY A 403 9.32 28.00 -0.26
N PHE A 404 8.84 26.97 0.46
CA PHE A 404 9.26 25.58 0.23
C PHE A 404 8.87 25.11 -1.18
N LYS A 405 9.64 24.15 -1.71
CA LYS A 405 9.45 23.56 -3.05
C LYS A 405 9.62 22.04 -2.95
N VAL A 406 8.99 21.31 -3.88
CA VAL A 406 9.09 19.84 -4.02
C VAL A 406 10.04 19.49 -5.16
#